data_AF-A0A7R9AG49-F1
#
_entry.id   AF-A0A7R9AG49-F1
#
_cell.length_a   1.000
_cell.length_b   1.000
_cell.length_c   1.000
_cell.angle_alpha   90.00
_cell.angle_beta   90.00
_cell.angle_gamma   90.00
#
_symmetry.space_group_name_H-M   'P 1'
#
loop_
_entity.id
_entity.type
_entity.pdbx_description
1 polymer ?
#
loop_
_entity_poly.entity_id
_entity_poly.type
_entity_poly.pdbx_seq_one_letter_code
_entity_poly.pdbx_strand_id
1 'polypeptide(L)'
;MASPLENLENHLETFIENVRQIGIIVSDFQPQGQNVLNQKIQSVIHGLQEIDRLRPQVSDTQIPLEVFDYIDQGRNPQLYTKDCMEKALAKNEHVNGRIDAYQKFKAHLLVELSAVFPNEMASYRAIRRDERPSS
;
A
#
# COMPACT_ATOMS: atom_id res chain seq x y z
N MET A 1 8.40 -0.30 -26.32
CA MET A 1 9.40 0.29 -25.41
C MET A 1 9.12 -0.29 -24.04
N ALA A 2 10.11 -0.89 -23.37
CA ALA A 2 9.92 -1.47 -22.04
C ALA A 2 9.52 -0.37 -21.04
N SER A 3 8.69 -0.71 -20.05
CA SER A 3 8.30 0.25 -19.02
C SER A 3 9.51 0.64 -18.14
N PRO A 4 9.53 1.82 -17.50
CA PRO A 4 10.61 2.18 -16.56
C PRO A 4 10.83 1.15 -15.45
N LEU A 5 9.75 0.52 -14.97
CA LEU A 5 9.79 -0.54 -13.97
C LEU A 5 10.40 -1.83 -14.53
N GLU A 6 10.02 -2.23 -15.74
CA GLU A 6 10.59 -3.40 -16.42
C GLU A 6 12.08 -3.20 -16.72
N ASN A 7 12.50 -1.98 -17.05
CA ASN A 7 13.92 -1.67 -17.20
C ASN A 7 14.70 -1.80 -15.88
N LEU A 8 14.13 -1.29 -14.77
CA LEU A 8 14.70 -1.43 -13.44
C LEU A 8 14.78 -2.91 -13.01
N GLU A 9 13.72 -3.68 -13.25
CA GLU A 9 13.65 -5.12 -12.96
C GLU A 9 14.77 -5.89 -13.68
N ASN A 10 14.94 -5.69 -14.99
CA ASN A 10 16.00 -6.33 -15.76
C ASN A 10 17.41 -6.03 -15.22
N HIS A 11 17.66 -4.79 -14.77
CA HIS A 11 18.94 -4.40 -14.18
C HIS A 11 19.14 -5.02 -12.79
N LEU A 12 18.09 -5.12 -11.98
CA LEU A 12 18.12 -5.80 -10.67
C LEU A 12 18.40 -7.29 -10.82
N GLU A 13 17.74 -7.98 -11.76
CA GLU A 13 17.99 -9.40 -12.05
C GLU A 13 19.43 -9.64 -12.49
N THR A 14 19.93 -8.82 -13.42
CA THR A 14 21.32 -8.89 -13.89
C THR A 14 22.31 -8.64 -12.74
N PHE A 15 21.99 -7.69 -11.85
CA PHE A 15 22.80 -7.41 -10.67
C PHE A 15 22.85 -8.58 -9.69
N ILE A 16 21.70 -9.17 -9.37
CA ILE A 16 21.59 -10.36 -8.50
C ILE A 16 22.43 -11.51 -9.06
N GLU A 17 22.34 -11.76 -10.37
CA GLU A 17 23.10 -12.81 -11.04
C GLU A 17 24.62 -12.54 -10.98
N ASN A 18 25.06 -11.29 -11.18
CA ASN A 18 26.47 -10.92 -11.03
C ASN A 18 26.98 -11.16 -9.60
N VAL A 19 26.19 -10.82 -8.58
CA VAL A 19 26.52 -11.08 -7.17
C VAL A 19 26.61 -12.59 -6.90
N ARG A 20 25.67 -13.38 -7.43
CA ARG A 20 25.69 -14.85 -7.32
C ARG A 20 26.96 -15.45 -7.92
N GLN A 21 27.37 -14.97 -9.10
CA GLN A 21 28.59 -15.42 -9.76
C GLN A 21 29.85 -15.10 -8.97
N ILE A 22 29.94 -13.92 -8.33
CA ILE A 22 31.03 -13.61 -7.40
C ILE A 22 31.04 -14.61 -6.24
N GLY A 23 29.86 -14.90 -5.65
CA GLY A 23 29.74 -15.89 -4.58
C GLY A 23 30.31 -17.26 -4.97
N ILE A 24 30.05 -17.71 -6.20
CA ILE A 24 30.62 -18.96 -6.72
C ILE A 24 32.15 -18.87 -6.86
N ILE A 25 32.67 -17.81 -7.48
CA ILE A 25 34.12 -17.65 -7.70
C ILE A 25 34.87 -17.61 -6.37
N VAL A 26 34.30 -16.93 -5.37
CA VAL A 26 34.91 -16.83 -4.03
C VAL A 26 34.82 -18.16 -3.27
N SER A 27 33.76 -18.95 -3.47
CA SER A 27 33.60 -20.25 -2.81
C SER A 27 34.62 -21.30 -3.24
N ASP A 28 35.13 -21.22 -4.48
CA ASP A 28 36.17 -22.11 -5.02
C ASP A 28 37.28 -21.28 -5.70
N PHE A 29 37.89 -20.39 -4.91
CA PHE A 29 38.87 -19.46 -5.45
C PHE A 29 40.19 -20.14 -5.83
N GLN A 30 40.64 -19.89 -7.06
CA GLN A 30 41.97 -20.25 -7.55
C GLN A 30 42.76 -19.00 -7.94
N PRO A 31 44.09 -18.94 -7.69
CA PRO A 31 44.90 -17.74 -8.00
C PRO A 31 44.84 -17.28 -9.46
N GLN A 32 44.63 -18.22 -10.39
CA GLN A 32 44.49 -17.94 -11.83
C GLN A 32 43.19 -17.15 -12.14
N GLY A 33 42.19 -17.25 -11.27
CA GLY A 33 40.89 -16.56 -11.38
C GLY A 33 40.89 -15.12 -10.86
N GLN A 34 42.00 -14.59 -10.32
CA GLN A 34 42.04 -13.25 -9.73
C GLN A 34 41.57 -12.15 -10.71
N ASN A 35 41.98 -12.22 -11.97
CA ASN A 35 41.58 -11.25 -12.98
C ASN A 35 40.07 -11.29 -13.25
N VAL A 36 39.49 -12.49 -13.29
CA VAL A 36 38.04 -12.69 -13.49
C VAL A 36 37.26 -12.16 -12.28
N LEU A 37 37.74 -12.42 -11.07
CA LEU A 37 37.16 -11.87 -9.85
C LEU A 37 37.17 -10.34 -9.85
N ASN A 38 38.30 -9.72 -10.19
CA ASN A 38 38.42 -8.27 -10.29
C ASN A 38 37.44 -7.68 -11.31
N GLN A 39 37.32 -8.31 -12.48
CA GLN A 39 36.34 -7.91 -13.50
C GLN A 39 34.90 -7.99 -12.97
N LYS A 40 34.55 -9.07 -12.26
CA LYS A 40 33.20 -9.24 -11.69
C LYS A 40 32.90 -8.23 -10.58
N ILE A 41 33.87 -7.92 -9.72
CA ILE A 41 33.73 -6.84 -8.72
C ILE A 41 33.43 -5.51 -9.42
N GLN A 42 34.15 -5.18 -10.50
CA GLN A 42 33.87 -3.97 -11.28
C GLN A 42 32.47 -4.01 -11.92
N SER A 43 32.01 -5.17 -12.41
CA SER A 43 30.64 -5.33 -12.91
C SER A 43 29.58 -5.08 -11.85
N VAL A 44 29.81 -5.51 -10.59
CA VAL A 44 28.90 -5.25 -9.47
C VAL A 44 28.88 -3.76 -9.11
N ILE A 45 30.03 -3.10 -9.07
CA ILE A 45 30.12 -1.64 -8.84
C ILE A 45 29.35 -0.90 -9.94
N HIS A 46 29.57 -1.25 -11.19
CA HIS A 46 28.85 -0.67 -12.32
C HIS A 46 27.35 -0.94 -12.23
N GLY A 47 26.94 -2.17 -11.86
CA GLY A 47 25.54 -2.52 -11.67
C GLY A 47 24.84 -1.65 -10.63
N LEU A 48 25.48 -1.39 -9.48
CA LEU A 48 24.95 -0.46 -8.47
C LEU A 48 24.80 0.97 -9.01
N GLN A 49 25.77 1.45 -9.80
CA GLN A 49 25.72 2.77 -10.41
C GLN A 49 24.58 2.88 -11.43
N GLU A 50 24.34 1.85 -12.23
CA GLU A 50 23.22 1.83 -13.18
C GLU A 50 21.88 1.81 -12.46
N ILE A 51 21.72 1.00 -11.41
CA ILE A 51 20.49 0.97 -10.60
C ILE A 51 20.19 2.36 -10.01
N ASP A 52 21.19 3.05 -9.46
CA ASP A 52 21.01 4.41 -8.92
C ASP A 52 20.64 5.43 -10.01
N ARG A 53 21.20 5.30 -11.22
CA ARG A 53 20.84 6.14 -12.38
C ARG A 53 19.40 5.95 -12.84
N LEU A 54 18.81 4.78 -12.61
CA LEU A 54 17.40 4.51 -12.95
C LEU A 54 16.42 5.09 -11.92
N ARG A 55 16.87 5.48 -10.72
CA ARG A 55 16.03 6.03 -9.65
C ARG A 55 15.07 7.14 -10.11
N PRO A 56 15.47 8.15 -10.90
CA PRO A 56 14.57 9.22 -11.33
C PRO A 56 13.45 8.73 -12.27
N GLN A 57 13.63 7.58 -12.92
CA GLN A 57 12.63 7.04 -13.86
C GLN A 57 11.46 6.35 -13.14
N VAL A 58 11.63 6.03 -11.86
CA VAL A 58 10.63 5.33 -11.02
C VAL A 58 10.15 6.18 -9.84
N SER A 59 10.53 7.46 -9.78
CA SER A 59 10.22 8.36 -8.65
C SER A 59 8.73 8.56 -8.40
N ASP A 60 7.91 8.40 -9.44
CA ASP A 60 6.45 8.57 -9.35
C ASP A 60 5.77 7.37 -8.68
N THR A 61 6.49 6.28 -8.46
CA THR A 61 5.96 5.08 -7.79
C THR A 61 6.06 5.24 -6.28
N GLN A 62 4.92 5.38 -5.62
CA GLN A 62 4.82 5.39 -4.16
C GLN A 62 4.62 3.98 -3.64
N ILE A 63 5.51 3.52 -2.75
CA ILE A 63 5.44 2.20 -2.12
C ILE A 63 4.98 2.38 -0.67
N PRO A 64 3.84 1.80 -0.26
CA PRO A 64 3.42 1.81 1.14
C PRO A 64 4.47 1.15 2.04
N LEU A 65 4.79 1.79 3.17
CA LEU A 65 5.84 1.30 4.07
C LEU A 65 5.49 -0.07 4.65
N GLU A 66 4.20 -0.33 4.85
CA GLU A 66 3.66 -1.57 5.37
C GLU A 66 3.99 -2.77 4.46
N VAL A 67 4.26 -2.55 3.17
CA VAL A 67 4.69 -3.61 2.25
C VAL A 67 6.07 -4.16 2.66
N PHE A 68 6.94 -3.33 3.23
CA PHE A 68 8.26 -3.78 3.69
C PHE A 68 8.14 -4.84 4.78
N ASP A 69 7.16 -4.75 5.68
CA ASP A 69 6.92 -5.76 6.71
C ASP A 69 6.61 -7.15 6.10
N TYR A 70 5.93 -7.20 4.94
CA TYR A 70 5.66 -8.45 4.24
C TYR A 70 6.96 -9.01 3.63
N ILE A 71 7.78 -8.14 3.02
CA ILE A 71 9.05 -8.52 2.39
C ILE A 71 10.04 -9.05 3.44
N ASP A 72 10.23 -8.32 4.55
CA ASP A 72 11.18 -8.67 5.61
C ASP A 72 10.81 -10.00 6.30
N GLN A 73 9.53 -10.34 6.33
CA GLN A 73 9.02 -11.62 6.84
C GLN A 73 9.01 -12.74 5.80
N GLY A 74 9.48 -12.48 4.57
CA GLY A 74 9.44 -13.45 3.46
C GLY A 74 8.04 -13.80 2.97
N ARG A 75 7.04 -12.94 3.24
CA ARG A 75 5.66 -13.10 2.77
C ARG A 75 5.49 -12.48 1.40
N ASN A 76 4.47 -12.92 0.66
CA ASN A 76 4.13 -12.33 -0.63
C ASN A 76 3.58 -10.89 -0.44
N PRO A 77 4.21 -9.86 -1.03
CA PRO A 77 3.75 -8.46 -0.96
C PRO A 77 2.33 -8.23 -1.49
N GLN A 78 1.84 -9.08 -2.41
CA GLN A 78 0.48 -8.97 -2.95
C GLN A 78 -0.60 -9.21 -1.89
N LEU A 79 -0.26 -9.88 -0.78
CA LEU A 79 -1.16 -10.05 0.35
C LEU A 79 -1.50 -8.71 1.01
N TYR A 80 -0.60 -7.72 0.98
CA TYR A 80 -0.90 -6.38 1.48
C TYR A 80 -2.10 -5.76 0.75
N THR A 81 -2.11 -5.83 -0.59
CA THR A 81 -3.21 -5.29 -1.41
C THR A 81 -4.53 -5.96 -1.04
N LYS A 82 -4.52 -7.30 -0.88
CA LYS A 82 -5.68 -8.06 -0.44
C LYS A 82 -6.17 -7.61 0.95
N ASP A 83 -5.27 -7.55 1.92
CA ASP A 83 -5.60 -7.18 3.30
C ASP A 83 -6.15 -5.75 3.38
N CYS A 84 -5.61 -4.82 2.58
CA CYS A 84 -6.11 -3.46 2.48
C CYS A 84 -7.54 -3.41 1.93
N MET A 85 -7.83 -4.18 0.88
CA MET A 85 -9.18 -4.26 0.31
C MET A 85 -10.17 -4.86 1.33
N GLU A 86 -9.79 -5.94 2.00
CA GLU A 86 -10.62 -6.59 3.02
C GLU A 86 -10.89 -5.67 4.21
N LYS A 87 -9.86 -4.96 4.72
CA LYS A 87 -10.00 -3.95 5.77
C LYS A 87 -10.91 -2.80 5.35
N ALA A 88 -10.78 -2.32 4.11
CA ALA A 88 -11.62 -1.25 3.58
C ALA A 88 -13.08 -1.68 3.49
N LEU A 89 -13.35 -2.90 3.01
CA LEU A 89 -14.68 -3.48 2.96
C LEU A 89 -15.29 -3.61 4.35
N ALA A 90 -14.58 -4.25 5.29
CA ALA A 90 -15.05 -4.43 6.66
C ALA A 90 -15.32 -3.10 7.36
N LYS A 91 -14.46 -2.09 7.14
CA LYS A 91 -14.67 -0.74 7.69
C LYS A 91 -15.88 -0.05 7.06
N ASN A 92 -16.12 -0.22 5.76
CA ASN A 92 -17.30 0.32 5.09
C ASN A 92 -18.59 -0.28 5.68
N GLU A 93 -18.66 -1.61 5.75
CA GLU A 93 -19.82 -2.32 6.33
C GLU A 93 -20.05 -1.90 7.79
N HIS A 94 -18.99 -1.80 8.58
CA HIS A 94 -19.07 -1.36 9.96
C HIS A 94 -19.62 0.08 10.08
N VAL A 95 -19.10 1.01 9.28
CA VAL A 95 -19.56 2.41 9.29
C VAL A 95 -21.02 2.50 8.82
N ASN A 96 -21.39 1.74 7.79
CA ASN A 96 -22.77 1.71 7.30
C ASN A 96 -23.73 1.17 8.36
N GLY A 97 -23.35 0.10 9.07
CA GLY A 97 -24.12 -0.43 10.20
C GLY A 97 -24.29 0.59 11.34
N ARG A 98 -23.27 1.40 11.62
CA ARG A 98 -23.38 2.51 12.58
C ARG A 98 -24.34 3.60 12.12
N ILE A 99 -24.30 3.96 10.83
CA ILE A 99 -25.22 4.95 10.26
C ILE A 99 -26.67 4.46 10.40
N ASP A 100 -26.95 3.21 10.02
CA ASP A 100 -28.28 2.60 10.16
C ASP A 100 -28.74 2.56 11.62
N ALA A 101 -27.87 2.16 12.55
CA ALA A 101 -28.18 2.16 13.98
C ALA A 101 -28.52 3.57 14.50
N TYR A 102 -27.77 4.60 14.11
CA TYR A 102 -28.06 5.98 14.48
C TYR A 102 -29.36 6.50 13.86
N GLN A 103 -29.66 6.12 12.60
CA GLN A 103 -30.91 6.48 11.96
C GLN A 103 -32.11 5.86 12.68
N LYS A 104 -32.03 4.57 13.02
CA LYS A 104 -33.07 3.86 13.80
C LYS A 104 -33.23 4.46 15.19
N PHE A 105 -32.12 4.68 15.91
CA PHE A 105 -32.15 5.30 17.23
C PHE A 105 -32.82 6.67 17.19
N LYS A 106 -32.44 7.52 16.24
CA LYS A 106 -33.06 8.83 16.03
C LYS A 106 -34.56 8.70 15.74
N ALA A 107 -34.97 7.76 14.89
CA ALA A 107 -36.39 7.56 14.58
C ALA A 107 -37.19 7.19 15.84
N HIS A 108 -36.70 6.23 16.64
CA HIS A 108 -37.34 5.83 17.89
C HIS A 108 -37.36 6.98 18.91
N LEU A 109 -36.25 7.68 19.09
CA LEU A 109 -36.17 8.83 19.99
C LEU A 109 -37.18 9.92 19.61
N LEU A 110 -37.34 10.21 18.31
CA LEU A 110 -38.33 11.20 17.85
C LEU A 110 -39.77 10.75 18.13
N VAL A 111 -40.07 9.45 18.08
CA VAL A 111 -41.39 8.91 18.42
C VAL A 111 -41.67 9.11 19.91
N GLU A 112 -40.77 8.67 20.78
CA GLU A 112 -40.94 8.80 22.24
C GLU A 112 -41.01 10.26 22.68
N LEU A 113 -40.14 11.13 22.15
CA LEU A 113 -40.18 12.57 22.44
C LEU A 113 -41.47 13.22 21.94
N SER A 114 -42.02 12.79 20.81
CA SER A 114 -43.29 13.34 20.31
C SER A 114 -44.48 12.93 21.20
N ALA A 115 -44.39 11.78 21.89
CA ALA A 115 -45.41 11.35 22.84
C ALA A 115 -45.33 12.11 24.17
N VAL A 116 -44.12 12.37 24.69
CA VAL A 116 -43.91 13.02 25.99
C VAL A 116 -43.94 14.55 25.91
N PHE A 117 -43.40 15.14 24.83
CA PHE A 117 -43.20 16.59 24.66
C PHE A 117 -43.72 17.09 23.28
N PRO A 118 -45.04 17.05 23.04
CA PRO A 118 -45.61 17.30 21.71
C PRO A 118 -45.40 18.73 21.21
N ASN A 119 -45.43 19.74 22.09
CA ASN A 119 -45.31 21.15 21.71
C ASN A 119 -43.88 21.50 21.32
N GLU A 120 -42.90 21.06 22.11
CA GLU A 120 -41.47 21.23 21.86
C GLU A 120 -41.06 20.51 20.57
N MET A 121 -41.62 19.32 20.33
CA MET A 121 -41.38 18.57 19.10
C MET A 121 -41.99 19.24 17.86
N ALA A 122 -43.12 19.95 17.98
CA ALA A 122 -43.67 20.75 16.90
C ALA A 122 -42.75 21.93 16.53
N SER A 123 -42.23 22.65 17.53
CA SER A 123 -41.23 23.71 17.33
C SER A 123 -39.94 23.19 16.72
N TYR A 124 -39.41 22.05 17.21
CA TYR A 124 -38.23 21.41 16.65
C TYR A 124 -38.38 21.04 15.17
N ARG A 125 -39.54 20.46 14.78
CA ARG A 125 -39.83 20.08 13.39
C ARG A 125 -39.94 21.30 12.47
N ALA A 126 -40.41 22.44 12.98
CA ALA A 126 -40.48 23.68 12.21
C ALA A 126 -39.07 24.20 11.86
N ILE A 127 -38.14 24.20 12.83
CA ILE A 127 -36.75 24.64 12.62
C ILE A 127 -36.00 23.67 11.69
N ARG A 128 -36.14 22.36 11.92
CA ARG A 128 -35.40 21.34 11.16
C ARG A 128 -35.83 21.24 9.68
N ARG A 129 -37.03 21.70 9.32
CA ARG A 129 -37.50 21.69 7.92
C ARG A 129 -36.63 22.54 7.00
N ASP A 130 -35.93 23.54 7.54
CA ASP A 130 -35.02 24.41 6.77
C ASP A 130 -33.64 23.78 6.51
N GLU A 131 -33.26 22.68 7.18
CA GLU A 131 -31.90 22.10 7.10
C GLU A 131 -31.77 20.90 6.15
N ARG A 132 -32.82 20.48 5.42
CA ARG A 132 -32.60 19.44 4.39
C ARG A 132 -31.79 20.07 3.25
N PRO A 133 -30.60 19.54 2.89
CA PRO A 133 -30.01 19.89 1.62
C PRO A 133 -31.00 19.46 0.54
N SER A 134 -31.45 20.41 -0.28
CA SER A 134 -32.07 20.11 -1.57
C SER A 134 -31.12 19.21 -2.34
N SER A 135 -31.60 18.01 -2.68
CA SER A 135 -30.87 16.96 -3.40
C SER A 135 -30.10 17.48 -4.60
#